data_AF-R7W9K7-F1
#
_entry.id   AF-R7W9K7-F1
#
_cell.length_a   1.000
_cell.length_b   1.000
_cell.length_c   1.000
_cell.angle_alpha   90.00
_cell.angle_beta   90.00
_cell.angle_gamma   90.00
#
_symmetry.space_group_name_H-M   'P 1'
#
loop_
_entity.id
_entity.type
_entity.pdbx_description
1 polymer ?
#
loop_
_entity_poly.entity_id
_entity_poly.type
_entity_poly.pdbx_seq_one_letter_code
_entity_poly.pdbx_strand_id
1 'polypeptide(L)'
;MASGKKGPAPCLERQHPDCALLLFPAGSEEPEVDYGRMSDALREFDELEWVGKANALSKDHVVWDVIYKTAEAVKKHQPMPGERFLVSPWSTSTKLSEGPYKDLMAQEVVRRRRSAVDMDGTHVMGKEEFYQILLHCLPSGELSPGERQGPQSALPFRVLPWDAEVHAALFVHRVSGLPKGLYFLVRNEEHFDTLRNAMRQDFEWARPEGCPDGLPLYRLMKGDCQRLAMQISCMQDIASHGCFSLGMIARFEPVLDDKGEWMYPRLFWETGVLGQVLYLEAHAVGISATGIGCYFDDAVHEVLGLKDLEFQSLYHFTVGAPVVDKRIMSLPAYPGPGIDA
;
A
#
# COMPACT_ATOMS: atom_id res chain seq x y z
N MET A 1 6.15 9.76 -24.84
CA MET A 1 5.73 8.46 -25.40
C MET A 1 6.96 7.64 -25.74
N ALA A 2 7.28 6.61 -24.96
CA ALA A 2 8.28 5.62 -25.37
C ALA A 2 7.67 4.73 -26.47
N SER A 3 8.27 4.67 -27.66
CA SER A 3 7.80 3.78 -28.72
C SER A 3 8.46 2.40 -28.56
N GLY A 4 7.68 1.38 -28.24
CA GLY A 4 8.22 0.02 -28.09
C GLY A 4 8.59 -0.61 -29.44
N LYS A 5 9.77 -1.23 -29.53
CA LYS A 5 10.18 -2.03 -30.71
C LYS A 5 9.56 -3.43 -30.62
N LYS A 6 9.04 -3.96 -31.73
CA LYS A 6 8.47 -5.32 -31.84
C LYS A 6 9.48 -6.31 -32.43
N GLY A 7 9.61 -7.49 -31.83
CA GLY A 7 10.42 -8.59 -32.33
C GLY A 7 10.76 -9.63 -31.24
N PRO A 8 11.44 -10.74 -31.58
CA PRO A 8 11.93 -11.68 -30.58
C PRO A 8 12.99 -11.01 -29.70
N ALA A 9 12.82 -11.10 -28.38
CA ALA A 9 13.73 -10.51 -27.40
C ALA A 9 13.99 -11.51 -26.26
N PRO A 10 14.93 -12.47 -26.44
CA PRO A 10 15.19 -13.54 -25.47
C PRO A 10 15.56 -13.05 -24.07
N CYS A 11 16.12 -11.83 -23.95
CA CYS A 11 16.38 -11.20 -22.65
C CYS A 11 15.11 -10.93 -21.83
N LEU A 12 13.94 -10.84 -22.47
CA LEU A 12 12.65 -10.58 -21.82
C LEU A 12 11.96 -11.85 -21.32
N GLU A 13 12.47 -13.00 -21.74
CA GLU A 13 12.07 -14.32 -21.25
C GLU A 13 12.87 -14.71 -19.99
N ARG A 14 13.79 -13.84 -19.53
CA ARG A 14 14.60 -14.10 -18.34
C ARG A 14 13.70 -14.14 -17.11
N GLN A 15 13.79 -15.23 -16.35
CA GLN A 15 13.15 -15.33 -15.05
C GLN A 15 13.94 -14.57 -14.01
N HIS A 16 13.22 -13.93 -13.10
CA HIS A 16 13.77 -13.27 -11.93
C HIS A 16 13.26 -14.00 -10.69
N PRO A 17 14.08 -14.18 -9.64
CA PRO A 17 13.60 -14.71 -8.38
C PRO A 17 12.50 -13.80 -7.85
N ASP A 18 11.36 -14.38 -7.49
CA ASP A 18 10.17 -13.63 -7.07
C ASP A 18 10.27 -13.27 -5.58
N CYS A 19 10.39 -14.27 -4.71
CA CYS A 19 10.51 -14.08 -3.27
C CYS A 19 11.37 -15.18 -2.63
N ALA A 20 12.20 -14.80 -1.67
CA ALA A 20 12.79 -15.72 -0.70
C ALA A 20 12.14 -15.44 0.67
N LEU A 21 11.66 -16.49 1.32
CA LEU A 21 11.03 -16.40 2.64
C LEU A 21 11.96 -16.98 3.70
N LEU A 22 12.36 -16.14 4.65
CA LEU A 22 13.08 -16.57 5.84
C LEU A 22 12.05 -16.88 6.94
N LEU A 23 12.05 -18.13 7.41
CA LEU A 23 11.12 -18.61 8.42
C LEU A 23 11.82 -18.70 9.78
N PHE A 24 11.18 -18.14 10.80
CA PHE A 24 11.65 -18.20 12.18
C PHE A 24 10.71 -19.07 13.01
N PRO A 25 11.23 -19.87 13.96
CA PRO A 25 10.38 -20.57 14.92
C PRO A 25 9.47 -19.61 15.69
N ALA A 26 8.22 -20.01 15.89
CA ALA A 26 7.28 -19.24 16.71
C ALA A 26 7.82 -19.09 18.14
N GLY A 27 7.77 -17.88 18.69
CA GLY A 27 8.30 -17.57 20.03
C GLY A 27 9.79 -17.23 20.07
N SER A 28 10.46 -17.10 18.93
CA SER A 28 11.80 -16.51 18.88
C SER A 28 11.72 -15.05 19.30
N GLU A 29 12.41 -14.69 20.39
CA GLU A 29 12.55 -13.30 20.81
C GLU A 29 13.46 -12.59 19.79
N GLU A 30 12.89 -11.62 19.06
CA GLU A 30 13.61 -10.72 18.14
C GLU A 30 14.28 -11.41 16.93
N PRO A 31 13.51 -11.76 15.87
CA PRO A 31 14.11 -12.28 14.66
C PRO A 31 15.04 -11.26 14.01
N GLU A 32 16.30 -11.63 13.86
CA GLU A 32 17.36 -10.86 13.21
C GLU A 32 17.64 -11.41 11.81
N VAL A 33 17.76 -10.50 10.84
CA VAL A 33 18.18 -10.81 9.47
C VAL A 33 19.59 -10.23 9.25
N ASP A 34 20.57 -11.12 9.10
CA ASP A 34 21.93 -10.76 8.66
C ASP A 34 22.01 -10.86 7.14
N TYR A 35 22.06 -9.71 6.46
CA TYR A 35 22.02 -9.67 4.99
C TYR A 35 23.29 -10.25 4.35
N GLY A 36 24.45 -10.16 5.02
CA GLY A 36 25.69 -10.75 4.55
C GLY A 36 25.61 -12.27 4.53
N ARG A 37 25.21 -12.86 5.66
CA ARG A 37 24.98 -14.31 5.77
C ARG A 37 23.92 -14.81 4.79
N MET A 38 22.83 -14.07 4.64
CA MET A 38 21.78 -14.41 3.67
C MET A 38 22.32 -14.36 2.24
N SER A 39 23.09 -13.33 1.88
CA SER A 39 23.71 -13.23 0.56
C SER A 39 24.68 -14.38 0.29
N ASP A 40 25.44 -14.83 1.29
CA ASP A 40 26.36 -15.96 1.14
C ASP A 40 25.59 -17.28 0.96
N ALA A 41 24.56 -17.53 1.76
CA ALA A 41 23.70 -18.71 1.61
C ALA A 41 22.99 -18.75 0.24
N LEU A 42 22.55 -17.60 -0.28
CA LEU A 42 21.92 -17.53 -1.60
C LEU A 42 22.92 -17.79 -2.76
N ARG A 43 24.23 -17.58 -2.56
CA ARG A 43 25.24 -17.93 -3.58
C ARG A 43 25.38 -19.44 -3.76
N GLU A 44 25.08 -20.23 -2.73
CA GLU A 44 25.05 -21.69 -2.83
C GLU A 44 23.96 -22.17 -3.82
N PHE A 45 22.96 -21.32 -4.12
CA PHE A 45 21.91 -21.68 -5.08
C PHE A 45 22.43 -21.77 -6.52
N ASP A 46 23.56 -21.14 -6.83
CA ASP A 46 24.22 -21.25 -8.14
C ASP A 46 24.74 -22.68 -8.38
N GLU A 47 24.89 -23.50 -7.34
CA GLU A 47 25.30 -24.91 -7.42
C GLU A 47 24.09 -25.86 -7.60
N LEU A 48 22.86 -25.36 -7.48
CA LEU A 48 21.66 -26.19 -7.60
C LEU A 48 21.40 -26.59 -9.06
N GLU A 49 21.07 -27.85 -9.27
CA GLU A 49 20.62 -28.33 -10.57
C GLU A 49 19.17 -27.87 -10.83
N TRP A 50 18.98 -27.06 -11.87
CA TRP A 50 17.64 -26.63 -12.29
C TRP A 50 16.86 -27.78 -12.91
N VAL A 51 15.71 -28.11 -12.32
CA VAL A 51 14.81 -29.15 -12.84
C VAL A 51 13.61 -28.52 -13.53
N GLY A 52 13.37 -28.92 -14.79
CA GLY A 52 12.22 -28.51 -15.58
C GLY A 52 12.58 -27.59 -16.76
N LYS A 53 11.58 -27.25 -17.56
CA LYS A 53 11.73 -26.38 -18.74
C LYS A 53 10.89 -25.12 -18.53
N ALA A 54 11.53 -23.95 -18.59
CA ALA A 54 10.82 -22.68 -18.56
C ALA A 54 9.82 -22.59 -19.73
N ASN A 55 8.60 -22.13 -19.43
CA ASN A 55 7.62 -21.78 -20.45
C ASN A 55 8.05 -20.49 -21.14
N ALA A 56 7.77 -20.37 -22.44
CA ALA A 56 7.87 -19.08 -23.13
C ALA A 56 6.70 -18.19 -22.71
N LEU A 57 7.00 -16.94 -22.33
CA LEU A 57 6.01 -15.95 -21.91
C LEU A 57 5.13 -15.50 -23.08
N SER A 58 5.73 -15.29 -24.26
CA SER A 58 5.01 -14.83 -25.44
C SER A 58 5.71 -15.23 -26.75
N LYS A 59 4.95 -15.27 -27.84
CA LYS A 59 5.52 -15.44 -29.19
C LYS A 59 6.24 -14.18 -29.69
N ASP A 60 5.76 -13.01 -29.27
CA ASP A 60 6.27 -11.70 -29.66
C ASP A 60 6.41 -10.79 -28.44
N HIS A 61 7.36 -9.86 -28.52
CA HIS A 61 7.65 -8.93 -27.43
C HIS A 61 7.56 -7.48 -27.88
N VAL A 62 7.15 -6.61 -26.95
CA VAL A 62 7.23 -5.15 -27.09
C VAL A 62 8.24 -4.65 -26.06
N VAL A 63 9.34 -4.07 -26.55
CA VAL A 63 10.44 -3.64 -25.68
C VAL A 63 10.25 -2.17 -25.29
N TRP A 64 10.03 -1.92 -24.00
CA TRP A 64 10.03 -0.59 -23.40
C TRP A 64 11.38 -0.36 -22.72
N ASP A 65 12.32 0.26 -23.42
CA ASP A 65 13.72 0.39 -22.97
C ASP A 65 13.86 1.07 -21.60
N VAL A 66 12.99 2.04 -21.31
CA VAL A 66 12.93 2.72 -20.01
C VAL A 66 12.72 1.74 -18.86
N ILE A 67 11.87 0.71 -19.01
CA ILE A 67 11.59 -0.26 -17.93
C ILE A 67 12.87 -1.01 -17.56
N TYR A 68 13.62 -1.47 -18.57
CA TYR A 68 14.84 -2.25 -18.34
C TYR A 68 15.99 -1.39 -17.84
N LYS A 69 16.12 -0.14 -18.33
CA LYS A 69 17.11 0.82 -17.83
C LYS A 69 16.83 1.17 -16.36
N THR A 70 15.57 1.43 -16.02
CA THR A 70 15.17 1.70 -14.63
C THR A 70 15.40 0.48 -13.75
N ALA A 71 14.99 -0.72 -14.19
CA ALA A 71 15.19 -1.95 -13.43
C ALA A 71 16.67 -2.25 -13.13
N GLU A 72 17.57 -1.94 -14.06
CA GLU A 72 19.02 -2.04 -13.82
C GLU A 72 19.52 -0.97 -12.85
N ALA A 73 19.08 0.28 -13.02
CA ALA A 73 19.49 1.40 -12.19
C ALA A 73 19.03 1.25 -10.72
N VAL A 74 17.87 0.63 -10.47
CA VAL A 74 17.31 0.50 -9.11
C VAL A 74 17.66 -0.82 -8.42
N LYS A 75 18.67 -1.55 -8.90
CA LYS A 75 19.12 -2.77 -8.21
C LYS A 75 19.70 -2.40 -6.86
N LYS A 76 19.25 -3.07 -5.79
CA LYS A 76 19.84 -2.90 -4.47
C LYS A 76 21.33 -3.29 -4.55
N HIS A 77 22.18 -2.41 -4.04
CA HIS A 77 23.61 -2.64 -3.90
C HIS A 77 23.90 -3.86 -3.01
N GLN A 78 25.14 -4.36 -3.07
CA GLN A 78 25.59 -5.40 -2.15
C GLN A 78 25.43 -4.92 -0.70
N PRO A 79 25.01 -5.79 0.22
CA PRO A 79 24.84 -5.40 1.61
C PRO A 79 26.17 -4.94 2.20
N MET A 80 26.12 -3.90 3.02
CA MET A 80 27.31 -3.43 3.72
C MET A 80 27.75 -4.48 4.75
N PRO A 81 29.07 -4.62 5.04
CA PRO A 81 29.53 -5.53 6.08
C PRO A 81 28.85 -5.24 7.43
N GLY A 82 28.12 -6.22 7.96
CA GLY A 82 27.36 -6.07 9.21
C GLY A 82 25.98 -5.42 9.07
N GLU A 83 25.50 -5.14 7.85
CA GLU A 83 24.13 -4.69 7.62
C GLU A 83 23.14 -5.75 8.11
N ARG A 84 22.30 -5.35 9.05
CA ARG A 84 21.34 -6.21 9.74
C ARG A 84 20.00 -5.51 9.85
N PHE A 85 18.95 -6.31 9.88
CA PHE A 85 17.60 -5.86 10.18
C PHE A 85 17.05 -6.63 11.38
N LEU A 86 16.67 -5.89 12.42
CA LEU A 86 15.97 -6.41 13.58
C LEU A 86 14.48 -6.16 13.38
N VAL A 87 13.68 -7.22 13.42
CA VAL A 87 12.23 -7.08 13.35
C VAL A 87 11.74 -6.51 14.68
N SER A 88 11.16 -5.31 14.62
CA SER A 88 10.62 -4.65 15.80
C SER A 88 9.55 -5.51 16.49
N PRO A 89 9.45 -5.48 17.83
CA PRO A 89 8.39 -6.15 18.55
C PRO A 89 7.02 -5.74 18.01
N TRP A 90 6.12 -6.72 17.95
CA TRP A 90 4.77 -6.47 17.47
C TRP A 90 4.03 -5.56 18.43
N SER A 91 3.49 -4.45 17.91
CA SER A 91 2.59 -3.55 18.61
C SER A 91 1.22 -3.51 17.91
N THR A 92 0.14 -3.54 18.70
CA THR A 92 -1.24 -3.34 18.22
C THR A 92 -1.84 -2.15 18.93
N SER A 93 -2.51 -1.26 18.18
CA SER A 93 -3.13 -0.08 18.77
C SER A 93 -4.25 -0.47 19.74
N THR A 94 -4.21 0.08 20.94
CA THR A 94 -5.24 -0.09 21.98
C THR A 94 -6.55 0.60 21.63
N LYS A 95 -6.55 1.45 20.59
CA LYS A 95 -7.74 2.14 20.07
C LYS A 95 -8.56 1.27 19.13
N LEU A 96 -8.01 0.15 18.68
CA LEU A 96 -8.74 -0.81 17.86
C LEU A 96 -9.80 -1.50 18.71
N SER A 97 -11.04 -1.51 18.23
CA SER A 97 -12.11 -2.31 18.85
C SER A 97 -12.20 -3.67 18.17
N GLU A 98 -12.33 -4.73 18.97
CA GLU A 98 -12.61 -6.08 18.47
C GLU A 98 -14.01 -6.23 17.87
N GLY A 99 -14.93 -5.30 18.15
CA GLY A 99 -16.35 -5.40 17.78
C GLY A 99 -16.60 -5.73 16.30
N PRO A 100 -16.05 -4.96 15.34
CA PRO A 100 -16.22 -5.23 13.90
C PRO A 100 -15.63 -6.57 13.44
N TYR A 101 -14.73 -7.16 14.23
CA TYR A 101 -13.90 -8.30 13.82
C TYR A 101 -14.15 -9.58 14.64
N LYS A 102 -15.01 -9.52 15.65
CA LYS A 102 -15.13 -10.51 16.72
C LYS A 102 -15.31 -11.96 16.24
N ASP A 103 -16.00 -12.14 15.12
CA ASP A 103 -16.31 -13.46 14.55
C ASP A 103 -15.52 -13.76 13.26
N LEU A 104 -14.45 -13.01 12.99
CA LEU A 104 -13.65 -13.12 11.77
C LEU A 104 -12.24 -13.63 12.05
N MET A 105 -11.86 -14.70 11.35
CA MET A 105 -10.47 -15.14 11.30
C MET A 105 -9.75 -14.46 10.13
N ALA A 106 -8.51 -14.01 10.33
CA ALA A 106 -7.69 -13.40 9.27
C ALA A 106 -7.61 -14.29 8.01
N GLN A 107 -7.50 -15.62 8.19
CA GLN A 107 -7.50 -16.59 7.10
C GLN A 107 -8.79 -16.54 6.27
N GLU A 108 -9.94 -16.34 6.90
CA GLU A 108 -11.23 -16.27 6.20
C GLU A 108 -11.32 -14.99 5.37
N VAL A 109 -10.92 -13.85 5.94
CA VAL A 109 -10.90 -12.56 5.25
C VAL A 109 -9.96 -12.63 4.04
N VAL A 110 -8.74 -13.15 4.22
CA VAL A 110 -7.75 -13.31 3.13
C VAL A 110 -8.29 -14.19 1.98
N ARG A 111 -8.96 -15.31 2.31
CA ARG A 111 -9.51 -16.23 1.30
C ARG A 111 -10.74 -15.66 0.58
N ARG A 112 -11.55 -14.87 1.28
CA ARG A 112 -12.78 -14.26 0.74
C ARG A 112 -12.53 -12.95 -0.01
N ARG A 113 -11.44 -12.24 0.30
CA ARG A 113 -11.09 -10.95 -0.31
C ARG A 113 -11.14 -11.01 -1.83
N ARG A 114 -11.92 -10.12 -2.45
CA ARG A 114 -11.96 -9.90 -3.91
C ARG A 114 -11.89 -8.41 -4.22
N SER A 115 -11.44 -8.09 -5.43
CA SER A 115 -11.41 -6.70 -5.89
C SER A 115 -12.79 -6.29 -6.39
N ALA A 116 -13.30 -5.16 -5.91
CA ALA A 116 -14.53 -4.59 -6.46
C ALA A 116 -14.27 -4.14 -7.91
N VAL A 117 -15.21 -4.46 -8.81
CA VAL A 117 -15.18 -4.01 -10.20
C VAL A 117 -15.96 -2.70 -10.36
N ASP A 118 -16.92 -2.45 -9.47
CA ASP A 118 -17.69 -1.20 -9.36
C ASP A 118 -18.19 -1.03 -7.92
N MET A 119 -18.55 0.20 -7.55
CA MET A 119 -19.11 0.56 -6.25
C MET A 119 -20.54 1.06 -6.39
N ASP A 120 -21.40 0.78 -5.41
CA ASP A 120 -22.84 1.04 -5.52
C ASP A 120 -23.24 2.53 -5.52
N GLY A 121 -22.34 3.42 -5.15
CA GLY A 121 -22.57 4.87 -5.12
C GLY A 121 -23.51 5.35 -4.01
N THR A 122 -23.99 4.48 -3.12
CA THR A 122 -25.05 4.80 -2.14
C THR A 122 -24.74 4.38 -0.71
N HIS A 123 -23.89 3.36 -0.51
CA HIS A 123 -23.54 2.90 0.83
C HIS A 123 -22.84 4.00 1.64
N VAL A 124 -23.20 4.10 2.92
CA VAL A 124 -22.65 5.07 3.87
C VAL A 124 -22.01 4.30 5.02
N MET A 125 -20.71 4.50 5.20
CA MET A 125 -19.92 3.90 6.29
C MET A 125 -20.04 4.71 7.58
N GLY A 126 -19.91 4.08 8.75
CA GLY A 126 -19.76 4.78 10.04
C GLY A 126 -18.39 5.44 10.18
N LYS A 127 -18.29 6.64 10.80
CA LYS A 127 -16.97 7.24 11.08
C LYS A 127 -16.06 6.36 11.94
N GLU A 128 -16.64 5.53 12.82
CA GLU A 128 -15.86 4.63 13.67
C GLU A 128 -15.21 3.50 12.85
N GLU A 129 -15.92 2.93 11.87
CA GLU A 129 -15.37 1.96 10.92
C GLU A 129 -14.28 2.61 10.06
N PHE A 130 -14.51 3.85 9.60
CA PHE A 130 -13.51 4.61 8.86
C PHE A 130 -12.23 4.80 9.69
N TYR A 131 -12.34 5.23 10.95
CA TYR A 131 -11.16 5.40 11.81
C TYR A 131 -10.47 4.08 12.13
N GLN A 132 -11.21 2.98 12.33
CA GLN A 132 -10.65 1.64 12.51
C GLN A 132 -9.78 1.22 11.31
N ILE A 133 -10.30 1.38 10.09
CA ILE A 133 -9.54 1.08 8.86
C ILE A 133 -8.24 1.90 8.82
N LEU A 134 -8.30 3.20 9.15
CA LEU A 134 -7.13 4.06 9.11
C LEU A 134 -6.12 3.77 10.22
N LEU A 135 -6.57 3.35 11.42
CA LEU A 135 -5.69 2.90 12.49
C LEU A 135 -4.89 1.67 12.06
N HIS A 136 -5.52 0.72 11.36
CA HIS A 136 -4.82 -0.44 10.78
C HIS A 136 -3.83 -0.05 9.67
N CYS A 137 -4.01 1.11 9.04
CA CYS A 137 -3.07 1.64 8.04
C CYS A 137 -1.82 2.29 8.66
N LEU A 138 -1.76 2.48 9.97
CA LEU A 138 -0.60 3.07 10.65
C LEU A 138 0.53 2.05 10.84
N PRO A 139 1.80 2.47 10.67
CA PRO A 139 2.93 1.56 10.71
C PRO A 139 3.31 1.12 12.13
N SER A 140 3.06 1.95 13.14
CA SER A 140 3.67 1.77 14.47
C SER A 140 2.78 1.04 15.48
N GLY A 141 1.47 0.94 15.24
CA GLY A 141 0.54 0.32 16.20
C GLY A 141 0.30 1.23 17.41
N GLU A 142 0.35 0.66 18.62
CA GLU A 142 0.31 1.45 19.86
C GLU A 142 1.63 2.19 20.05
N LEU A 143 1.54 3.48 20.38
CA LEU A 143 2.67 4.35 20.68
C LEU A 143 2.85 4.49 22.19
N SER A 144 4.09 4.35 22.65
CA SER A 144 4.48 4.72 24.01
C SER A 144 4.50 6.26 24.17
N PRO A 145 4.42 6.80 25.40
CA PRO A 145 4.52 8.24 25.61
C PRO A 145 5.80 8.84 25.01
N GLY A 146 5.64 9.77 24.07
CA GLY A 146 6.75 10.44 23.39
C GLY A 146 7.17 9.79 22.06
N GLU A 147 6.68 8.60 21.75
CA GLU A 147 6.83 8.00 20.42
C GLU A 147 5.88 8.65 19.42
N ARG A 148 6.27 8.60 18.15
CA ARG A 148 5.54 9.16 17.01
C ARG A 148 5.24 8.05 16.01
N GLN A 149 4.15 8.20 15.24
CA GLN A 149 3.92 7.33 14.09
C GLN A 149 5.09 7.43 13.11
N GLY A 150 5.51 6.31 12.55
CA GLY A 150 6.58 6.22 11.54
C GLY A 150 7.24 4.85 11.50
N PRO A 151 7.80 4.36 12.62
CA PRO A 151 8.44 3.05 12.69
C PRO A 151 7.49 1.90 12.37
N GLN A 152 7.99 0.86 11.71
CA GLN A 152 7.21 -0.31 11.29
C GLN A 152 7.16 -1.38 12.40
N SER A 153 6.14 -1.35 13.24
CA SER A 153 5.95 -2.28 14.37
C SER A 153 4.60 -3.02 14.32
N ALA A 154 3.64 -2.49 13.58
CA ALA A 154 2.34 -3.11 13.34
C ALA A 154 2.42 -4.18 12.25
N LEU A 155 1.48 -5.12 12.28
CA LEU A 155 1.29 -6.06 11.17
C LEU A 155 0.46 -5.41 10.05
N PRO A 156 0.76 -5.69 8.77
CA PRO A 156 1.89 -6.46 8.24
C PRO A 156 3.18 -5.63 8.08
N PHE A 157 3.14 -4.35 8.39
CA PHE A 157 4.20 -3.37 8.13
C PHE A 157 5.58 -3.71 8.70
N ARG A 158 5.66 -4.37 9.86
CA ARG A 158 6.91 -4.75 10.56
C ARG A 158 7.92 -5.56 9.73
N VAL A 159 7.53 -6.05 8.56
CA VAL A 159 8.42 -6.76 7.62
C VAL A 159 9.21 -5.80 6.73
N LEU A 160 8.87 -4.51 6.72
CA LEU A 160 9.56 -3.49 5.93
C LEU A 160 10.73 -2.92 6.76
N PRO A 161 11.98 -3.04 6.29
CA PRO A 161 13.17 -2.58 7.02
C PRO A 161 13.43 -1.07 6.92
N TRP A 162 12.38 -0.27 6.75
CA TRP A 162 12.46 1.20 6.68
C TRP A 162 11.20 1.83 7.27
N ASP A 163 11.34 3.00 7.89
CA ASP A 163 10.20 3.78 8.41
C ASP A 163 9.24 4.18 7.29
N ALA A 164 7.98 4.43 7.63
CA ALA A 164 6.96 4.73 6.62
C ALA A 164 7.29 5.97 5.79
N GLU A 165 7.38 5.79 4.48
CA GLU A 165 7.62 6.86 3.50
C GLU A 165 6.37 7.22 2.70
N VAL A 166 5.31 6.40 2.81
CA VAL A 166 4.05 6.58 2.07
C VAL A 166 2.96 7.11 3.00
N HIS A 167 2.30 8.19 2.58
CA HIS A 167 1.15 8.80 3.23
C HIS A 167 -0.11 8.65 2.38
N ALA A 168 -1.27 9.13 2.84
CA ALA A 168 -2.51 9.04 2.05
C ALA A 168 -3.29 10.35 2.04
N ALA A 169 -3.58 10.87 0.85
CA ALA A 169 -4.57 11.92 0.62
C ALA A 169 -5.93 11.25 0.37
N LEU A 170 -6.90 11.48 1.25
CA LEU A 170 -8.21 10.82 1.23
C LEU A 170 -9.32 11.75 0.75
N PHE A 171 -10.08 11.30 -0.23
CA PHE A 171 -11.30 11.93 -0.71
C PHE A 171 -12.50 11.25 -0.05
N VAL A 172 -13.05 11.88 0.99
CA VAL A 172 -14.15 11.33 1.80
C VAL A 172 -15.50 11.73 1.21
N HIS A 173 -16.30 10.73 0.82
CA HIS A 173 -17.56 10.92 0.09
C HIS A 173 -18.81 10.58 0.92
N ARG A 174 -18.81 9.43 1.62
CA ARG A 174 -19.98 8.86 2.30
C ARG A 174 -19.61 8.21 3.63
N VAL A 175 -19.09 9.02 4.55
CA VAL A 175 -18.79 8.60 5.93
C VAL A 175 -19.71 9.37 6.87
N SER A 176 -20.65 8.67 7.51
CA SER A 176 -21.60 9.27 8.45
C SER A 176 -20.88 9.81 9.69
N GLY A 177 -21.26 11.03 10.09
CA GLY A 177 -20.61 11.74 11.20
C GLY A 177 -19.26 12.39 10.85
N LEU A 178 -18.85 12.36 9.58
CA LEU A 178 -17.66 13.07 9.09
C LEU A 178 -18.05 13.94 7.87
N PRO A 179 -17.67 15.22 7.81
CA PRO A 179 -17.92 16.04 6.63
C PRO A 179 -17.29 15.46 5.36
N LYS A 180 -17.96 15.58 4.21
CA LYS A 180 -17.32 15.31 2.92
C LYS A 180 -16.14 16.27 2.71
N GLY A 181 -15.06 15.78 2.12
CA GLY A 181 -13.90 16.63 1.88
C GLY A 181 -12.62 15.89 1.53
N LEU A 182 -11.55 16.68 1.46
CA LEU A 182 -10.18 16.21 1.33
C LEU A 182 -9.53 16.12 2.72
N TYR A 183 -8.96 14.98 3.01
CA TYR A 183 -8.27 14.64 4.26
C TYR A 183 -6.88 14.11 3.95
N PHE A 184 -6.01 14.05 4.95
CA PHE A 184 -4.65 13.54 4.82
C PHE A 184 -4.27 12.72 6.05
N LEU A 185 -3.83 11.49 5.83
CA LEU A 185 -3.29 10.58 6.84
C LEU A 185 -1.77 10.64 6.80
N VAL A 186 -1.16 11.18 7.84
CA VAL A 186 0.29 11.30 7.97
C VAL A 186 0.83 10.06 8.68
N ARG A 187 1.21 9.03 7.91
CA ARG A 187 1.72 7.77 8.47
C ARG A 187 3.09 7.87 9.18
N ASN A 188 3.87 8.91 8.91
CA ASN A 188 5.10 9.23 9.62
C ASN A 188 5.06 10.71 10.05
N GLU A 189 4.94 10.96 11.35
CA GLU A 189 4.76 12.31 11.91
C GLU A 189 6.01 13.17 11.82
N GLU A 190 7.19 12.58 11.59
CA GLU A 190 8.41 13.37 11.31
C GLU A 190 8.29 14.14 9.99
N HIS A 191 7.46 13.67 9.05
CA HIS A 191 7.24 14.33 7.77
C HIS A 191 6.16 15.41 7.82
N PHE A 192 5.49 15.61 8.96
CA PHE A 192 4.31 16.48 9.05
C PHE A 192 4.58 17.92 8.60
N ASP A 193 5.62 18.56 9.15
CA ASP A 193 5.93 19.96 8.83
C ASP A 193 6.34 20.12 7.36
N THR A 194 7.11 19.17 6.83
CA THR A 194 7.53 19.16 5.42
C THR A 194 6.34 19.01 4.48
N LEU A 195 5.44 18.05 4.75
CA LEU A 195 4.19 17.87 4.00
C LEU A 195 3.35 19.14 4.01
N ARG A 196 3.16 19.75 5.18
CA ARG A 196 2.39 20.98 5.34
C ARG A 196 2.97 22.15 4.56
N ASN A 197 4.29 22.26 4.49
CA ASN A 197 4.98 23.32 3.75
C ASN A 197 4.97 23.09 2.24
N ALA A 198 5.10 21.84 1.79
CA ALA A 198 5.09 21.47 0.38
C ALA A 198 3.70 21.59 -0.27
N MET A 199 2.64 21.37 0.52
CA MET A 199 1.26 21.40 0.04
C MET A 199 0.67 22.82 0.02
N ARG A 200 -0.56 22.95 -0.52
CA ARG A 200 -1.25 24.25 -0.58
C ARG A 200 -1.39 24.89 0.80
N GLN A 201 -1.05 26.17 0.88
CA GLN A 201 -1.04 26.94 2.13
C GLN A 201 -2.44 27.35 2.61
N ASP A 202 -3.47 27.20 1.77
CA ASP A 202 -4.87 27.43 2.14
C ASP A 202 -5.55 26.19 2.75
N PHE A 203 -4.84 25.07 2.88
CA PHE A 203 -5.38 23.89 3.57
C PHE A 203 -5.49 24.08 5.09
N GLU A 204 -6.57 23.57 5.64
CA GLU A 204 -6.93 23.76 7.05
C GLU A 204 -6.00 23.01 8.02
N TRP A 205 -5.50 21.83 7.63
CA TRP A 205 -4.74 20.91 8.51
C TRP A 205 -5.41 20.69 9.88
N ALA A 206 -6.73 20.58 9.90
CA ALA A 206 -7.53 20.51 11.12
C ALA A 206 -7.83 19.06 11.51
N ARG A 207 -7.55 18.67 12.76
CA ARG A 207 -7.91 17.34 13.24
C ARG A 207 -9.44 17.17 13.26
N PRO A 208 -10.01 16.09 12.69
CA PRO A 208 -11.45 15.90 12.65
C PRO A 208 -12.05 15.69 14.04
N GLU A 209 -13.30 16.12 14.23
CA GLU A 209 -14.02 15.93 15.49
C GLU A 209 -14.22 14.44 15.80
N GLY A 210 -13.90 14.05 17.04
CA GLY A 210 -13.97 12.66 17.48
C GLY A 210 -12.92 11.73 16.85
N CYS A 211 -11.88 12.28 16.19
CA CYS A 211 -10.75 11.49 15.70
C CYS A 211 -9.98 10.86 16.88
N PRO A 212 -9.75 9.54 16.90
CA PRO A 212 -9.00 8.87 17.97
C PRO A 212 -7.62 9.47 18.22
N ASP A 213 -7.17 9.44 19.47
CA ASP A 213 -5.79 9.77 19.82
C ASP A 213 -4.80 8.80 19.21
N GLY A 214 -3.67 9.32 18.74
CA GLY A 214 -2.66 8.55 18.00
C GLY A 214 -2.99 8.32 16.52
N LEU A 215 -4.14 8.79 16.01
CA LEU A 215 -4.45 8.81 14.57
C LEU A 215 -4.13 10.20 13.96
N PRO A 216 -2.98 10.35 13.26
CA PRO A 216 -2.56 11.60 12.62
C PRO A 216 -3.33 11.86 11.32
N LEU A 217 -4.64 12.08 11.45
CA LEU A 217 -5.55 12.40 10.36
C LEU A 217 -5.95 13.89 10.43
N TYR A 218 -5.87 14.56 9.29
CA TYR A 218 -6.16 15.99 9.17
C TYR A 218 -7.13 16.24 8.03
N ARG A 219 -8.17 17.05 8.25
CA ARG A 219 -9.00 17.61 7.18
C ARG A 219 -8.25 18.77 6.55
N LEU A 220 -8.11 18.73 5.23
CA LEU A 220 -7.50 19.79 4.43
C LEU A 220 -8.54 20.78 3.90
N MET A 221 -9.69 20.26 3.43
CA MET A 221 -10.76 21.07 2.85
C MET A 221 -12.11 20.36 2.98
N LYS A 222 -13.18 21.10 3.26
CA LYS A 222 -14.57 20.60 3.16
C LYS A 222 -15.09 20.75 1.74
N GLY A 223 -15.89 19.80 1.27
CA GLY A 223 -16.56 19.89 -0.01
C GLY A 223 -16.83 18.53 -0.64
N ASP A 224 -17.76 18.49 -1.59
CA ASP A 224 -17.99 17.26 -2.36
C ASP A 224 -16.85 17.05 -3.36
N CYS A 225 -16.01 16.06 -3.07
CA CYS A 225 -14.83 15.73 -3.87
C CYS A 225 -15.07 14.55 -4.83
N GLN A 226 -16.31 14.06 -4.98
CA GLN A 226 -16.59 12.88 -5.79
C GLN A 226 -16.13 13.05 -7.25
N ARG A 227 -16.53 14.16 -7.89
CA ARG A 227 -16.13 14.44 -9.27
C ARG A 227 -14.63 14.61 -9.41
N LEU A 228 -14.00 15.29 -8.45
CA LEU A 228 -12.55 15.48 -8.44
C LEU A 228 -11.81 14.14 -8.37
N ALA A 229 -12.21 13.27 -7.44
CA ALA A 229 -11.61 11.96 -7.24
C ALA A 229 -11.71 11.06 -8.49
N MET A 230 -12.86 11.09 -9.19
CA MET A 230 -13.02 10.43 -10.49
C MET A 230 -12.06 11.02 -11.53
N GLN A 231 -12.00 12.35 -11.65
CA GLN A 231 -11.19 13.02 -12.67
C GLN A 231 -9.71 12.69 -12.53
N ILE A 232 -9.13 12.84 -11.34
CA ILE A 232 -7.71 12.55 -11.10
C ILE A 232 -7.39 11.06 -11.23
N SER A 233 -8.38 10.17 -11.07
CA SER A 233 -8.20 8.72 -11.20
C SER A 233 -8.53 8.23 -12.62
N CYS A 234 -8.02 8.91 -13.66
CA CYS A 234 -8.27 8.58 -15.06
C CYS A 234 -9.76 8.53 -15.45
N MET A 235 -10.61 9.41 -14.90
CA MET A 235 -12.05 9.44 -15.16
C MET A 235 -12.79 8.14 -14.76
N GLN A 236 -12.27 7.39 -13.80
CA GLN A 236 -12.88 6.13 -13.35
C GLN A 236 -13.92 6.39 -12.26
N ASP A 237 -15.19 6.10 -12.56
CA ASP A 237 -16.35 6.33 -11.68
C ASP A 237 -16.18 5.70 -10.29
N ILE A 238 -15.49 4.56 -10.22
CA ILE A 238 -15.24 3.79 -8.99
C ILE A 238 -14.52 4.61 -7.90
N ALA A 239 -13.73 5.63 -8.28
CA ALA A 239 -13.07 6.53 -7.34
C ALA A 239 -14.04 7.53 -6.68
N SER A 240 -15.25 7.69 -7.21
CA SER A 240 -16.29 8.61 -6.71
C SER A 240 -17.48 7.89 -6.08
N HIS A 241 -17.69 6.61 -6.40
CA HIS A 241 -18.82 5.82 -5.94
C HIS A 241 -18.59 5.12 -4.60
N GLY A 242 -17.34 5.04 -4.12
CA GLY A 242 -17.02 4.48 -2.81
C GLY A 242 -17.45 5.36 -1.62
N CYS A 243 -17.24 4.85 -0.42
CA CYS A 243 -17.32 5.64 0.83
C CYS A 243 -16.22 6.69 0.90
N PHE A 244 -15.01 6.30 0.49
CA PHE A 244 -13.87 7.18 0.27
C PHE A 244 -12.93 6.57 -0.77
N SER A 245 -12.11 7.41 -1.37
CA SER A 245 -10.95 7.01 -2.18
C SER A 245 -9.70 7.74 -1.71
N LEU A 246 -8.53 7.33 -2.17
CA LEU A 246 -7.27 7.94 -1.78
C LEU A 246 -6.19 7.85 -2.85
N GLY A 247 -5.27 8.80 -2.81
CA GLY A 247 -3.96 8.73 -3.46
C GLY A 247 -2.87 8.53 -2.42
N MET A 248 -1.95 7.61 -2.68
CA MET A 248 -0.80 7.30 -1.83
C MET A 248 0.38 8.16 -2.24
N ILE A 249 0.79 9.05 -1.33
CA ILE A 249 1.78 10.10 -1.57
C ILE A 249 3.08 9.72 -0.87
N ALA A 250 4.14 9.45 -1.63
CA ALA A 250 5.43 9.04 -1.08
C ALA A 250 6.39 10.22 -0.94
N ARG A 251 7.16 10.29 0.16
CA ARG A 251 8.40 11.07 0.23
C ARG A 251 9.37 10.43 -0.77
N PHE A 252 9.63 11.11 -1.88
CA PHE A 252 10.18 10.47 -3.07
C PHE A 252 11.67 10.78 -3.25
N GLU A 253 12.03 11.91 -3.85
CA GLU A 253 13.43 12.28 -4.14
C GLU A 253 14.32 12.20 -2.89
N PRO A 254 13.92 12.75 -1.72
CA PRO A 254 14.74 12.64 -0.53
C PRO A 254 15.02 11.20 -0.09
N VAL A 255 14.07 10.27 -0.25
CA VAL A 255 14.28 8.86 0.12
C VAL A 255 15.27 8.17 -0.82
N LEU A 256 15.22 8.51 -2.12
CA LEU A 256 16.17 8.00 -3.10
C LEU A 256 17.58 8.54 -2.83
N ASP A 257 17.70 9.79 -2.41
CA ASP A 257 18.99 10.40 -2.06
C ASP A 257 19.53 9.86 -0.73
N ASP A 258 18.68 9.74 0.30
CA ASP A 258 19.07 9.34 1.66
C ASP A 258 19.45 7.85 1.72
N LYS A 259 18.70 6.97 1.04
CA LYS A 259 18.82 5.50 1.16
C LYS A 259 19.33 4.83 -0.12
N GLY A 260 19.25 5.51 -1.26
CA GLY A 260 19.63 5.01 -2.58
C GLY A 260 18.44 4.74 -3.50
N GLU A 261 18.71 4.77 -4.79
CA GLU A 261 17.75 4.65 -5.90
C GLU A 261 16.97 3.33 -5.90
N TRP A 262 17.52 2.29 -5.27
CA TRP A 262 16.84 1.00 -5.06
C TRP A 262 15.60 1.12 -4.17
N MET A 263 15.40 2.23 -3.47
CA MET A 263 14.16 2.52 -2.76
C MET A 263 12.98 2.79 -3.70
N TYR A 264 13.21 3.16 -4.97
CA TYR A 264 12.12 3.41 -5.92
C TYR A 264 11.10 2.26 -5.98
N PRO A 265 11.48 0.99 -6.27
CA PRO A 265 10.54 -0.13 -6.21
C PRO A 265 10.03 -0.43 -4.79
N ARG A 266 10.77 -0.08 -3.74
CA ARG A 266 10.38 -0.30 -2.33
C ARG A 266 9.25 0.62 -1.88
N LEU A 267 9.20 1.84 -2.39
CA LEU A 267 8.06 2.73 -2.19
C LEU A 267 6.76 2.10 -2.75
N PHE A 268 6.83 1.48 -3.94
CA PHE A 268 5.70 0.72 -4.47
C PHE A 268 5.36 -0.53 -3.64
N TRP A 269 6.35 -1.20 -3.05
CA TRP A 269 6.08 -2.29 -2.11
C TRP A 269 5.29 -1.80 -0.91
N GLU A 270 5.65 -0.65 -0.33
CA GLU A 270 4.91 -0.04 0.77
C GLU A 270 3.48 0.34 0.35
N THR A 271 3.28 0.91 -0.85
CA THR A 271 1.91 1.14 -1.38
C THR A 271 1.11 -0.15 -1.51
N GLY A 272 1.75 -1.25 -1.93
CA GLY A 272 1.13 -2.57 -2.04
C GLY A 272 0.73 -3.15 -0.68
N VAL A 273 1.59 -3.01 0.33
CA VAL A 273 1.29 -3.42 1.71
C VAL A 273 0.10 -2.60 2.26
N LEU A 274 0.11 -1.29 2.08
CA LEU A 274 -0.99 -0.41 2.50
C LEU A 274 -2.30 -0.75 1.76
N GLY A 275 -2.24 -1.00 0.45
CA GLY A 275 -3.37 -1.46 -0.34
C GLY A 275 -3.94 -2.81 0.14
N GLN A 276 -3.06 -3.73 0.53
CA GLN A 276 -3.49 -5.02 1.08
C GLN A 276 -4.20 -4.85 2.43
N VAL A 277 -3.72 -3.97 3.32
CA VAL A 277 -4.43 -3.62 4.55
C VAL A 277 -5.83 -3.09 4.23
N LEU A 278 -5.93 -2.10 3.34
CA LEU A 278 -7.23 -1.53 2.94
C LEU A 278 -8.18 -2.59 2.37
N TYR A 279 -7.67 -3.54 1.58
CA TYR A 279 -8.46 -4.66 1.08
C TYR A 279 -9.03 -5.54 2.19
N LEU A 280 -8.20 -5.91 3.17
CA LEU A 280 -8.58 -6.81 4.25
C LEU A 280 -9.55 -6.13 5.20
N GLU A 281 -9.24 -4.89 5.59
CA GLU A 281 -10.08 -4.11 6.50
C GLU A 281 -11.47 -3.82 5.88
N ALA A 282 -11.52 -3.46 4.59
CA ALA A 282 -12.80 -3.27 3.90
C ALA A 282 -13.66 -4.54 3.90
N HIS A 283 -13.06 -5.72 3.67
CA HIS A 283 -13.80 -6.99 3.75
C HIS A 283 -14.22 -7.32 5.17
N ALA A 284 -13.38 -7.00 6.15
CA ALA A 284 -13.65 -7.28 7.54
C ALA A 284 -14.84 -6.46 8.06
N VAL A 285 -14.99 -5.20 7.60
CA VAL A 285 -16.18 -4.39 7.89
C VAL A 285 -17.36 -4.62 6.91
N GLY A 286 -17.31 -5.70 6.11
CA GLY A 286 -18.45 -6.15 5.30
C GLY A 286 -18.64 -5.43 3.95
N ILE A 287 -17.67 -4.65 3.50
CA ILE A 287 -17.67 -4.00 2.18
C ILE A 287 -16.49 -4.50 1.32
N SER A 288 -16.09 -3.75 0.29
CA SER A 288 -14.99 -4.11 -0.58
C SER A 288 -14.10 -2.92 -0.89
N ALA A 289 -13.02 -3.20 -1.59
CA ALA A 289 -12.10 -2.18 -2.03
C ALA A 289 -11.55 -2.51 -3.41
N THR A 290 -10.88 -1.55 -4.03
CA THR A 290 -10.08 -1.81 -5.22
C THR A 290 -8.90 -0.87 -5.35
N GLY A 291 -7.77 -1.41 -5.80
CA GLY A 291 -6.63 -0.61 -6.21
C GLY A 291 -6.84 0.02 -7.59
N ILE A 292 -6.37 1.25 -7.75
CA ILE A 292 -6.50 2.03 -8.97
C ILE A 292 -5.09 2.35 -9.46
N GLY A 293 -4.67 1.62 -10.50
CA GLY A 293 -3.34 1.79 -11.10
C GLY A 293 -3.25 2.87 -12.18
N CYS A 294 -4.38 3.45 -12.62
CA CYS A 294 -4.39 4.58 -13.56
C CYS A 294 -4.90 5.83 -12.86
N TYR A 295 -4.08 6.86 -12.86
CA TYR A 295 -4.41 8.21 -12.39
C TYR A 295 -3.56 9.22 -13.17
N PHE A 296 -3.88 10.51 -13.01
CA PHE A 296 -3.13 11.62 -13.58
C PHE A 296 -2.25 12.26 -12.51
N ASP A 297 -0.98 11.87 -12.45
CA ASP A 297 0.01 12.31 -11.47
C ASP A 297 0.03 13.85 -11.31
N ASP A 298 0.17 14.57 -12.43
CA ASP A 298 0.20 16.03 -12.45
C ASP A 298 -1.09 16.67 -11.89
N ALA A 299 -2.25 16.05 -12.14
CA ALA A 299 -3.52 16.55 -11.62
C ALA A 299 -3.62 16.33 -10.10
N VAL A 300 -3.08 15.23 -9.57
CA VAL A 300 -2.96 15.00 -8.12
C VAL A 300 -2.05 16.06 -7.51
N HIS A 301 -0.91 16.35 -8.15
CA HIS A 301 0.02 17.38 -7.69
C HIS A 301 -0.63 18.77 -7.69
N GLU A 302 -1.39 19.13 -8.73
CA GLU A 302 -2.13 20.39 -8.78
C GLU A 302 -3.15 20.52 -7.64
N VAL A 303 -3.91 19.44 -7.36
CA VAL A 303 -4.87 19.41 -6.25
C VAL A 303 -4.19 19.63 -4.91
N LEU A 304 -3.06 18.96 -4.67
CA LEU A 304 -2.34 19.01 -3.39
C LEU A 304 -1.39 20.21 -3.28
N GLY A 305 -1.06 20.86 -4.39
CA GLY A 305 -0.09 21.97 -4.48
C GLY A 305 1.37 21.54 -4.52
N LEU A 306 1.66 20.26 -4.78
CA LEU A 306 3.01 19.73 -4.90
C LEU A 306 3.64 20.21 -6.21
N LYS A 307 4.92 20.59 -6.19
CA LYS A 307 5.58 21.28 -7.34
C LYS A 307 6.86 20.63 -7.82
N ASP A 308 7.51 19.85 -6.96
CA ASP A 308 8.82 19.25 -7.19
C ASP A 308 8.72 17.73 -7.01
N LEU A 309 9.88 17.08 -6.83
CA LEU A 309 9.99 15.64 -6.66
C LEU A 309 10.05 15.23 -5.18
N GLU A 310 9.84 16.15 -4.24
CA GLU A 310 9.92 15.85 -2.82
C GLU A 310 8.84 14.84 -2.41
N PHE A 311 7.62 15.02 -2.94
CA PHE A 311 6.51 14.09 -2.76
C PHE A 311 5.87 13.73 -4.10
N GLN A 312 5.59 12.45 -4.33
CA GLN A 312 4.98 11.96 -5.57
C GLN A 312 3.79 11.03 -5.29
N SER A 313 2.76 11.10 -6.14
CA SER A 313 1.66 10.12 -6.13
C SER A 313 2.11 8.79 -6.75
N LEU A 314 1.95 7.68 -6.03
CA LEU A 314 2.41 6.36 -6.50
C LEU A 314 1.30 5.34 -6.71
N TYR A 315 0.18 5.43 -6.00
CA TYR A 315 -0.92 4.48 -6.17
C TYR A 315 -2.23 5.02 -5.65
N HIS A 316 -3.35 4.68 -6.30
CA HIS A 316 -4.68 5.10 -5.84
C HIS A 316 -5.49 3.91 -5.34
N PHE A 317 -6.50 4.18 -4.52
CA PHE A 317 -7.35 3.15 -3.94
C PHE A 317 -8.76 3.67 -3.69
N THR A 318 -9.75 2.78 -3.63
CA THR A 318 -11.14 3.12 -3.30
C THR A 318 -11.75 2.05 -2.40
N VAL A 319 -12.59 2.47 -1.46
CA VAL A 319 -13.23 1.61 -0.46
C VAL A 319 -14.73 1.94 -0.43
N GLY A 320 -15.58 0.92 -0.57
CA GLY A 320 -17.03 1.09 -0.63
C GLY A 320 -17.77 -0.24 -0.82
N ALA A 321 -19.10 -0.19 -0.82
CA ALA A 321 -19.89 -1.39 -1.08
C ALA A 321 -19.82 -1.75 -2.57
N PRO A 322 -19.50 -3.02 -2.91
CA PRO A 322 -19.34 -3.44 -4.29
C PRO A 322 -20.71 -3.60 -4.98
N VAL A 323 -20.74 -3.37 -6.29
CA VAL A 323 -21.82 -3.89 -7.13
C VAL A 323 -21.57 -5.39 -7.37
N VAL A 324 -22.47 -6.25 -6.87
CA VAL A 324 -22.34 -7.70 -7.04
C VAL A 324 -23.00 -8.15 -8.34
N ASP A 325 -22.18 -8.51 -9.33
CA ASP A 325 -22.66 -9.13 -10.57
C ASP A 325 -22.99 -10.62 -10.35
N LYS A 326 -24.28 -10.92 -10.19
CA LYS A 326 -24.78 -12.29 -9.97
C LYS A 326 -24.57 -13.23 -11.16
N ARG A 327 -24.15 -12.73 -12.33
CA ARG A 327 -23.82 -13.56 -13.49
C ARG A 327 -22.42 -14.18 -13.38
N ILE A 328 -21.56 -13.62 -12.53
CA ILE A 328 -20.20 -14.10 -12.32
C ILE A 328 -20.22 -15.17 -11.22
N MET A 329 -19.74 -16.37 -11.55
CA MET A 329 -19.61 -17.46 -10.60
C MET A 329 -18.36 -17.25 -9.72
N SER A 330 -18.55 -17.23 -8.40
CA SER A 330 -17.45 -17.20 -7.44
C SER A 330 -17.10 -18.62 -7.00
N LEU A 331 -15.90 -19.07 -7.34
CA LEU A 331 -15.33 -20.32 -6.83
C LEU A 331 -14.39 -20.05 -5.65
N PRO A 332 -14.20 -21.02 -4.74
CA PRO A 332 -13.14 -20.96 -3.74
C PRO A 332 -11.77 -20.74 -4.40
N ALA A 333 -10.91 -19.92 -3.79
CA ALA A 333 -9.58 -19.63 -4.33
C ALA A 333 -8.67 -20.88 -4.39
N TYR A 334 -8.91 -21.83 -3.49
CA TYR A 334 -8.22 -23.12 -3.39
C TYR A 334 -9.24 -24.21 -3.03
N PRO A 335 -9.07 -25.47 -3.45
CA PRO A 335 -9.82 -26.59 -2.89
C PRO A 335 -9.74 -26.58 -1.36
N GLY A 336 -10.87 -26.77 -0.69
CA GLY A 336 -10.90 -26.80 0.78
C GLY A 336 -10.30 -28.10 1.32
N PRO A 337 -9.86 -28.14 2.59
CA PRO A 337 -9.28 -29.34 3.22
C PRO A 337 -10.24 -30.55 3.32
N GLY A 338 -11.49 -30.44 2.88
CA GLY A 338 -12.44 -31.56 2.78
C GLY A 338 -12.55 -32.20 1.39
N ILE A 339 -11.71 -31.78 0.43
CA ILE A 339 -11.65 -32.35 -0.93
C ILE A 339 -10.39 -33.22 -1.12
N ASP A 340 -9.41 -33.10 -0.22
CA ASP A 340 -8.13 -33.85 -0.24
C ASP A 340 -7.92 -34.68 1.05
N ALA A 341 -8.88 -35.53 1.41
CA ALA A 341 -8.70 -36.57 2.44
C ALA A 341 -9.28 -37.91 2.00
#